data_AF-A0A067RHG5-F1
#
_entry.id   AF-A0A067RHG5-F1
#
_cell.length_a   1.000
_cell.length_b   1.000
_cell.length_c   1.000
_cell.angle_alpha   90.00
_cell.angle_beta   90.00
_cell.angle_gamma   90.00
#
_symmetry.space_group_name_H-M   'P 1'
#
loop_
_entity.id
_entity.type
_entity.pdbx_description
1 polymer ?
#
loop_
_entity_poly.entity_id
_entity_poly.type
_entity_poly.pdbx_seq_one_letter_code
_entity_poly.pdbx_strand_id
1 'polypeptide(L)' 'RSWRKSEIFERVVGRDVRHRCTLCGKIVSHRRNHYYVHFPGQFSCQFCGAVYTRRDSLLLHVKTKHSSLYQNSH' A
#
# COMPACT_ATOMS: atom_id res chain seq x y z
N ARG A 1 6.97 8.47 -7.41
CA ARG A 1 6.76 7.35 -8.36
C ARG A 1 5.72 6.42 -7.76
N SER A 2 4.48 6.42 -8.27
CA SER A 2 3.40 5.55 -7.76
C SER A 2 3.46 4.23 -8.51
N TRP A 3 4.08 3.22 -7.90
CA TRP A 3 4.30 1.91 -8.54
C TRP A 3 2.97 1.17 -8.65
N ARG A 4 2.53 0.82 -9.87
CA ARG A 4 1.32 0.02 -10.03
C ARG A 4 1.62 -1.44 -9.67
N LYS A 5 0.70 -2.05 -8.91
CA LYS A 5 0.79 -3.47 -8.48
C LYS A 5 0.98 -4.47 -9.63
N SER A 6 0.57 -4.12 -10.85
CA SER A 6 0.73 -4.94 -12.06
C SER A 6 2.14 -4.88 -12.66
N GLU A 7 2.92 -3.84 -12.37
CA GLU A 7 4.28 -3.64 -12.92
C GLU A 7 5.36 -4.28 -12.04
N ILE A 8 5.02 -4.55 -10.77
CA ILE A 8 5.94 -5.14 -9.79
C ILE A 8 6.00 -6.67 -9.91
N PHE A 9 4.98 -7.29 -10.52
CA PHE A 9 4.81 -8.75 -10.52
C PHE A 9 4.61 -9.29 -11.92
N GLU A 10 5.59 -10.04 -12.39
CA GLU A 10 5.55 -10.74 -13.67
C GLU A 10 5.01 -12.16 -13.48
N ARG A 11 4.19 -12.62 -14.42
CA ARG A 11 3.67 -14.00 -14.39
C ARG A 11 4.77 -14.96 -14.78
N VAL A 12 5.01 -15.99 -13.98
CA VAL A 12 5.93 -17.07 -14.35
C VAL A 12 5.22 -17.98 -15.36
N VAL A 13 5.86 -18.25 -16.50
CA VAL A 13 5.28 -19.09 -17.56
C VAL A 13 5.12 -20.52 -17.05
N GLY A 14 3.89 -21.04 -17.06
CA GLY A 14 3.54 -22.39 -16.58
C GLY A 14 2.08 -22.50 -16.12
N ARG A 15 1.66 -23.68 -15.68
CA ARG A 15 0.28 -23.96 -15.17
C ARG A 15 0.03 -23.40 -13.75
N ASP A 16 0.88 -22.49 -13.28
CA ASP A 16 0.98 -22.09 -11.89
C ASP A 16 0.61 -20.60 -11.68
N VAL A 17 0.02 -20.28 -10.53
CA VAL A 17 -0.46 -18.93 -10.17
C VAL A 17 0.65 -18.10 -9.48
N ARG A 18 1.91 -18.53 -9.56
CA ARG A 18 3.08 -17.82 -9.04
C ARG A 18 3.49 -16.62 -9.89
N HIS A 19 4.00 -15.62 -9.21
CA HIS A 19 4.46 -14.37 -9.77
C HIS A 19 5.88 -14.06 -9.30
N ARG A 20 6.72 -13.56 -10.19
CA ARG A 20 8.05 -13.07 -9.87
C ARG A 20 7.97 -11.60 -9.50
N CYS A 21 8.48 -11.23 -8.33
CA CYS A 21 8.65 -9.84 -7.94
C CYS A 21 9.84 -9.23 -8.69
N THR A 22 9.65 -8.14 -9.43
CA THR A 22 10.71 -7.46 -10.18
C THR A 22 11.63 -6.63 -9.27
N LEU A 23 11.20 -6.33 -8.03
CA LEU A 23 11.98 -5.55 -7.06
C LEU A 23 13.02 -6.38 -6.30
N CYS A 24 12.72 -7.65 -6.00
CA CYS A 24 13.63 -8.52 -5.25
C CYS A 24 13.88 -9.88 -5.90
N GLY A 25 13.27 -10.16 -7.05
CA GLY A 25 13.42 -11.43 -7.78
C GLY A 25 12.68 -12.63 -7.19
N LYS A 26 12.04 -12.51 -6.01
CA LYS A 26 11.35 -13.63 -5.36
C LYS A 26 10.11 -14.09 -6.13
N ILE A 27 9.95 -15.40 -6.24
CA ILE A 27 8.74 -16.03 -6.77
C ILE A 27 7.76 -16.25 -5.62
N VAL A 28 6.57 -15.68 -5.73
CA VAL A 28 5.53 -15.72 -4.69
C VAL A 28 4.18 -16.12 -5.27
N SER A 29 3.40 -16.88 -4.51
CA SER A 29 2.02 -17.23 -4.88
C SER A 29 1.06 -16.06 -4.64
N HIS A 30 1.28 -15.28 -3.57
CA HIS A 30 0.40 -14.18 -3.15
C HIS A 30 1.04 -12.81 -3.37
N ARG A 31 0.99 -12.32 -4.62
CA ARG A 31 1.54 -11.01 -4.99
C ARG A 31 0.97 -9.83 -4.17
N ARG A 32 -0.31 -9.89 -3.80
CA ARG A 32 -0.96 -8.83 -2.99
C ARG A 32 -0.34 -8.69 -1.60
N ASN A 33 -0.01 -9.81 -0.94
CA ASN A 33 0.61 -9.77 0.37
C ASN A 33 2.08 -9.33 0.25
N HIS A 34 2.79 -9.88 -0.73
CA HIS A 34 4.18 -9.53 -0.99
C HIS A 34 4.38 -8.05 -1.34
N TYR A 35 3.40 -7.40 -1.98
CA TYR A 35 3.43 -5.97 -2.26
C TYR A 35 3.73 -5.14 -1.00
N TYR A 36 3.15 -5.49 0.14
CA TYR A 36 3.32 -4.76 1.40
C TYR A 36 4.69 -4.97 2.05
N VAL A 37 5.48 -5.95 1.61
CA VAL A 37 6.89 -6.11 2.04
C VAL A 37 7.75 -4.99 1.48
N HIS A 38 7.46 -4.55 0.24
CA HIS A 38 8.19 -3.48 -0.43
C HIS A 38 7.55 -2.11 -0.22
N PHE A 39 6.22 -2.09 -0.16
CA PHE A 39 5.43 -0.88 0.02
C PHE A 39 4.52 -1.08 1.24
N PRO A 40 5.09 -1.09 2.45
CA PRO A 40 4.28 -1.08 3.67
C PRO A 40 3.32 0.11 3.55
N GLY A 41 2.03 -0.15 3.74
CA GLY A 41 0.97 0.81 3.42
C GLY A 41 1.28 2.18 4.04
N GLN A 42 1.60 3.16 3.19
CA GLN A 42 1.81 4.53 3.59
C GLN A 42 0.47 5.26 3.47
N PHE A 43 -0.18 5.46 4.60
CA PHE A 43 -1.41 6.22 4.74
C PHE A 43 -1.02 7.70 4.92
N SER A 44 -1.01 8.44 3.82
CA SER A 44 -0.72 9.87 3.83
C SER A 44 -1.95 10.69 4.19
N CYS A 45 -1.79 11.62 5.12
CA CYS A 45 -2.78 12.65 5.40
C CYS A 45 -2.91 13.60 4.20
N GLN A 46 -4.12 13.77 3.69
CA GLN A 46 -4.38 14.70 2.58
C GLN A 46 -4.27 16.17 2.99
N PHE A 47 -4.35 16.48 4.29
CA PHE A 47 -4.33 17.85 4.81
C PHE A 47 -2.93 18.38 5.14
N CYS A 48 -1.99 17.50 5.53
CA CYS A 48 -0.63 17.91 5.90
C CYS A 48 0.49 17.05 5.29
N GLY A 49 0.16 16.00 4.54
CA GLY A 49 1.14 15.10 3.93
C GLY A 49 1.82 14.13 4.89
N ALA A 50 1.47 14.11 6.19
CA ALA A 50 2.03 13.19 7.17
C ALA A 50 1.76 11.73 6.79
N VAL A 51 2.78 10.88 6.83
CA VAL A 51 2.71 9.49 6.39
C VAL A 51 2.67 8.54 7.58
N TYR A 52 1.68 7.65 7.59
CA TYR A 52 1.49 6.64 8.64
C TYR A 52 1.59 5.23 8.06
N THR A 53 2.01 4.26 8.86
CA THR A 53 2.10 2.85 8.45
C THR A 53 0.77 2.09 8.60
N ARG A 54 -0.21 2.69 9.31
CA ARG A 54 -1.53 2.10 9.55
C ARG A 54 -2.65 3.11 9.32
N ARG A 55 -3.81 2.59 8.88
CA ARG A 55 -5.00 3.41 8.58
C ARG A 55 -5.60 4.06 9.82
N ASP A 56 -5.68 3.32 10.92
CA ASP A 56 -6.21 3.81 12.19
C ASP A 56 -5.35 4.92 12.79
N SER A 57 -4.02 4.83 12.64
CA SER A 57 -3.11 5.92 13.03
C SER A 57 -3.36 7.19 12.23
N LEU A 58 -3.60 7.07 10.91
CA LEU A 58 -3.99 8.21 10.08
C LEU A 58 -5.34 8.79 10.52
N LEU A 59 -6.35 7.96 10.78
CA LEU A 59 -7.67 8.44 11.21
C LEU A 59 -7.60 9.19 12.54
N LEU A 60 -6.85 8.67 13.52
CA LEU A 60 -6.61 9.36 14.79
C LEU A 60 -5.88 10.69 14.59
N HIS A 61 -4.87 10.71 13.72
CA HIS A 61 -4.17 11.94 13.36
C HIS A 61 -5.14 12.97 12.77
N VAL A 62 -5.96 12.59 11.78
CA VAL A 62 -6.95 13.49 11.19
C VAL A 62 -7.93 13.98 12.26
N LYS A 63 -8.44 13.10 13.12
CA LYS A 63 -9.36 13.47 14.20
C LYS A 63 -8.75 14.44 15.22
N THR A 64 -7.44 14.36 15.49
CA THR A 64 -6.78 15.17 16.54
C THR A 64 -6.08 16.42 16.01
N LYS A 65 -5.54 16.37 14.80
CA LYS A 65 -4.77 17.46 14.16
C LYS A 65 -5.54 18.18 13.06
N HIS A 66 -6.58 17.57 12.52
CA HIS A 66 -7.46 18.10 11.49
C HIS A 66 -8.93 17.93 11.89
N SER A 67 -9.24 18.07 13.18
CA SER A 67 -10.58 17.86 13.75
C SER A 67 -11.65 18.74 13.06
N SER A 68 -11.29 19.96 12.66
CA SER A 68 -12.16 20.89 11.93
C SER A 68 -12.47 20.45 10.50
N LEU A 69 -11.70 19.51 9.94
CA LEU A 69 -11.84 19.00 8.57
C LEU A 69 -12.42 17.57 8.54
N TYR A 70 -12.59 16.93 9.71
CA TYR A 70 -13.17 15.59 9.87
C TYR A 70 -14.71 15.62 9.85
N GLN A 71 -15.30 16.36 8.92
CA GLN A 71 -16.72 16.26 8.59
C GLN A 71 -16.83 15.98 7.09
N ASN A 72 -16.84 14.69 6.74
CA ASN A 72 -17.53 14.10 5.58
C ASN A 72 -16.89 12.74 5.22
N SER A 73 -17.37 11.68 5.85
CA SER A 73 -17.50 10.38 5.20
C SER A 73 -18.65 9.61 5.87
N HIS A 74 -19.87 9.86 5.40
CA HIS A 74 -20.92 8.84 5.47
C HIS A 74 -20.60 7.72 4.46
#